data_AF-A0A8R7JVE1-F1
#
_entry.id   AF-A0A8R7JVE1-F1
#
_cell.length_a   1.000
_cell.length_b   1.000
_cell.length_c   1.000
_cell.angle_alpha   90.00
_cell.angle_beta   90.00
_cell.angle_gamma   90.00
#
_symmetry.space_group_name_H-M   'P 1'
#
loop_
_entity.id
_entity.type
_entity.pdbx_description
1 polymer ?
#
loop_
_entity_poly.entity_id
_entity_poly.type
_entity_poly.pdbx_seq_one_letter_code
_entity_poly.pdbx_strand_id
1 'polypeptide(L)'
;MMAWELWAGNGEAFASTLRQDVLNRPGCQFRTHVADFVVLCVGRYNGIPSIPTFPLEKGPLAFNGIVIHSMDYSNMEDAQATELIKGKLVTVVGYQKSALDIATDYVNKNGPRHPCTMIIRTMT
;
A
#
# COMPACT_ATOMS: atom_id res chain seq x y z
N MET A 1 -30.93 -5.18 -5.63
CA MET A 1 -30.06 -4.11 -6.11
C MET A 1 -29.85 -3.17 -4.93
N MET A 2 -28.63 -3.08 -4.42
CA MET A 2 -28.33 -2.26 -3.24
C MET A 2 -28.19 -0.80 -3.66
N ALA A 3 -28.54 0.16 -2.80
CA ALA A 3 -28.57 1.59 -3.16
C ALA A 3 -27.23 2.15 -3.68
N TRP A 4 -26.10 1.53 -3.35
CA TRP A 4 -24.77 1.91 -3.84
C TRP A 4 -24.46 1.45 -5.27
N GLU A 5 -25.29 0.60 -5.87
CA GLU A 5 -25.21 0.17 -7.27
C GLU A 5 -25.85 1.19 -8.24
N LEU A 6 -26.60 2.16 -7.72
CA LEU A 6 -27.26 3.22 -8.47
C LEU A 6 -26.49 4.53 -8.32
N TRP A 7 -26.22 5.21 -9.43
CA TRP A 7 -25.59 6.53 -9.41
C TRP A 7 -26.41 7.48 -8.51
N ALA A 8 -25.70 8.30 -7.74
CA ALA A 8 -26.20 9.18 -6.68
C ALA A 8 -27.04 8.54 -5.54
N GLY A 9 -27.16 7.21 -5.48
CA GLY A 9 -27.88 6.50 -4.41
C GLY A 9 -29.42 6.64 -4.46
N ASN A 10 -29.94 7.39 -5.43
CA ASN A 10 -31.38 7.67 -5.60
C ASN A 10 -31.94 7.18 -6.95
N GLY A 11 -31.12 6.56 -7.81
CA GLY A 11 -31.55 6.06 -9.12
C GLY A 11 -31.50 7.09 -10.25
N GLU A 12 -31.12 8.33 -9.97
CA GLU A 12 -30.84 9.34 -11.01
C GLU A 12 -29.35 9.35 -11.37
N ALA A 13 -29.02 9.80 -12.60
CA ALA A 13 -27.63 9.93 -12.99
C ALA A 13 -26.85 10.90 -12.06
N PHE A 14 -27.52 11.96 -11.57
CA PHE A 14 -26.95 13.00 -10.72
C PHE A 14 -28.00 13.55 -9.74
N ALA A 15 -27.72 13.62 -8.44
CA ALA A 15 -28.68 14.10 -7.43
C ALA A 15 -28.65 15.61 -7.17
N SER A 16 -27.54 16.30 -7.45
CA SER A 16 -27.37 17.75 -7.26
C SER A 16 -26.00 18.23 -7.74
N THR A 17 -25.87 19.51 -8.08
CA THR A 17 -24.58 20.15 -8.40
C THR A 17 -23.65 20.10 -7.17
N LEU A 18 -22.48 19.50 -7.31
CA LEU A 18 -21.46 19.43 -6.27
C LEU A 18 -20.54 20.65 -6.36
N ARG A 19 -20.38 21.38 -5.27
CA ARG A 19 -19.34 22.40 -5.14
C ARG A 19 -18.18 21.81 -4.34
N GLN A 20 -17.00 21.72 -4.94
CA GLN A 20 -15.79 21.26 -4.26
C GLN A 20 -14.70 22.33 -4.33
N ASP A 21 -14.08 22.59 -3.19
CA ASP A 21 -12.87 23.37 -3.12
C ASP A 21 -11.68 22.46 -3.41
N VAL A 22 -11.00 22.71 -4.53
CA VAL A 22 -9.82 21.92 -4.92
C VAL A 22 -8.58 22.74 -4.59
N LEU A 23 -7.76 22.21 -3.69
CA LEU A 23 -6.42 22.73 -3.44
C LEU A 23 -5.44 22.10 -4.43
N ASN A 24 -4.98 22.89 -5.40
CA ASN A 24 -4.13 22.37 -6.48
C ASN A 24 -2.64 22.23 -6.08
N ARG A 25 -2.21 22.77 -4.93
CA ARG A 25 -0.84 22.61 -4.39
C ARG A 25 -0.70 23.17 -2.96
N PRO A 26 0.21 22.63 -2.12
CA PRO A 26 0.58 23.26 -0.87
C PRO A 26 1.19 24.65 -1.14
N GLY A 27 0.62 25.70 -0.57
CA GLY A 27 1.09 27.09 -0.74
C GLY A 27 0.37 27.94 -1.79
N CYS A 28 -0.61 27.40 -2.53
CA CYS A 28 -1.45 28.15 -3.47
C CYS A 28 -2.86 28.39 -2.92
N GLN A 29 -3.53 29.44 -3.44
CA GLN A 29 -4.93 29.77 -3.12
C GLN A 29 -5.88 28.60 -3.46
N PHE A 30 -6.85 28.37 -2.59
CA PHE A 30 -8.00 27.51 -2.87
C PHE A 30 -8.76 28.03 -4.09
N ARG A 31 -9.14 27.11 -4.99
CA ARG A 31 -10.08 27.42 -6.07
C ARG A 31 -11.31 26.54 -5.91
N THR A 32 -12.47 27.17 -5.78
CA THR A 32 -13.76 26.49 -5.82
C THR A 32 -14.08 26.13 -7.26
N HIS A 33 -14.35 24.85 -7.50
CA HIS A 33 -14.84 24.35 -8.77
C HIS A 33 -16.26 23.81 -8.57
N VAL A 34 -17.13 24.04 -9.56
CA VAL A 34 -18.51 23.55 -9.57
C VAL A 34 -18.61 22.49 -10.65
N ALA A 35 -19.08 21.30 -10.30
CA ALA A 35 -19.25 20.18 -11.21
C ALA A 35 -20.52 19.39 -10.84
N ASP A 36 -21.13 18.72 -11.81
CA ASP A 36 -22.32 17.90 -11.55
C ASP A 36 -21.98 16.59 -10.83
N PHE A 37 -20.77 16.07 -11.03
CA PHE A 37 -20.23 14.90 -10.33
C PHE A 37 -18.70 14.91 -10.31
N VAL A 38 -18.11 14.11 -9.42
CA VAL A 38 -16.66 13.95 -9.29
C VAL A 38 -16.31 12.47 -9.29
N VAL A 39 -15.34 12.10 -10.12
CA VAL A 39 -14.77 10.75 -10.15
C VAL A 39 -13.38 10.81 -9.52
N LEU A 40 -13.20 10.11 -8.41
CA LEU A 40 -11.93 10.09 -7.69
C LEU A 40 -11.07 8.91 -8.15
N CYS A 41 -10.07 9.19 -8.98
CA CYS A 41 -9.15 8.18 -9.53
C CYS A 41 -7.80 8.14 -8.79
N VAL A 42 -7.80 8.26 -7.45
CA VAL A 42 -6.55 8.30 -6.65
C VAL A 42 -5.89 6.93 -6.43
N GLY A 43 -6.57 5.86 -6.85
CA GLY A 43 -6.08 4.49 -6.69
C GLY A 43 -6.21 3.96 -5.26
N ARG A 44 -6.24 2.62 -5.14
CA ARG A 44 -6.27 1.93 -3.83
C ARG A 44 -4.89 1.90 -3.16
N TYR A 45 -3.83 1.81 -3.94
CA TYR A 45 -2.44 1.80 -3.48
C TYR A 45 -1.86 3.22 -3.59
N ASN A 46 -2.31 4.09 -2.69
CA ASN A 46 -2.16 5.55 -2.77
C ASN A 46 -0.87 6.11 -2.12
N GLY A 47 0.19 5.30 -2.05
CA GLY A 47 1.45 5.70 -1.38
C GLY A 47 1.39 5.69 0.15
N ILE A 48 0.27 5.28 0.76
CA ILE A 48 0.17 5.09 2.22
C ILE A 48 0.27 3.58 2.52
N PRO A 49 1.31 3.13 3.25
CA PRO A 49 1.47 1.71 3.57
C PRO A 49 0.44 1.26 4.60
N SER A 50 -0.12 0.06 4.41
CA SER A 50 -1.07 -0.54 5.35
C SER A 50 -0.31 -1.36 6.39
N ILE A 51 0.19 -0.69 7.44
CA ILE A 51 0.96 -1.33 8.53
C ILE A 51 0.01 -1.68 9.69
N PRO A 52 0.02 -2.92 10.21
CA PRO A 52 -0.78 -3.29 11.38
C PRO A 52 -0.44 -2.44 12.62
N THR A 53 -1.42 -2.23 13.48
CA THR A 53 -1.16 -1.70 14.82
C THR A 53 -0.59 -2.80 15.70
N PHE A 54 0.48 -2.50 16.42
CA PHE A 54 1.11 -3.42 17.36
C PHE A 54 0.90 -2.95 18.79
N PRO A 55 0.80 -3.87 19.77
CA PRO A 55 0.87 -3.51 21.18
C PRO A 55 2.17 -2.78 21.51
N LEU A 56 2.17 -2.05 22.64
CA LEU A 56 3.36 -1.38 23.16
C LEU A 56 4.54 -2.37 23.22
N GLU A 57 5.71 -1.94 22.74
CA GLU A 57 6.95 -2.75 22.69
C GLU A 57 6.85 -4.07 21.90
N LYS A 58 5.81 -4.26 21.07
CA LYS A 58 5.67 -5.43 20.19
C LYS A 58 5.61 -5.08 18.71
N GLY A 59 5.93 -3.83 18.37
CA GLY A 59 5.96 -3.33 17.00
C GLY A 59 7.32 -3.45 16.31
N PRO A 60 7.44 -2.91 15.09
CA PRO A 60 8.69 -2.89 14.32
C PRO A 60 9.89 -2.33 15.10
N LEU A 61 9.65 -1.33 15.96
CA LEU A 61 10.70 -0.68 16.76
C LEU A 61 11.30 -1.58 17.84
N ALA A 62 10.59 -2.63 18.27
CA ALA A 62 11.10 -3.59 19.25
C ALA A 62 11.97 -4.68 18.59
N PHE A 63 11.96 -4.77 17.26
CA PHE A 63 12.75 -5.74 16.53
C PHE A 63 14.19 -5.23 16.36
N ASN A 64 15.16 -6.01 16.83
CA ASN A 64 16.59 -5.71 16.64
C ASN A 64 17.06 -6.10 15.23
N GLY A 65 16.51 -5.42 14.23
CA GLY A 65 16.77 -5.65 12.82
C GLY A 65 16.08 -4.61 11.93
N ILE A 66 16.17 -4.78 10.62
CA ILE A 66 15.57 -3.86 9.66
C ILE A 66 14.13 -4.30 9.36
N VAL A 67 13.19 -3.37 9.49
CA VAL A 67 11.78 -3.57 9.11
C VAL A 67 11.39 -2.50 8.10
N ILE A 68 10.91 -2.92 6.93
CA ILE A 68 10.43 -2.03 5.87
C ILE A 68 9.09 -2.54 5.32
N HIS A 69 8.29 -1.66 4.73
CA HIS A 69 7.09 -2.06 4.00
C HIS A 69 7.47 -2.47 2.56
N SER A 70 6.62 -3.28 1.89
CA SER A 70 6.88 -3.69 0.50
C SER A 70 7.01 -2.50 -0.45
N MET A 71 6.34 -1.38 -0.13
CA MET A 71 6.43 -0.13 -0.88
C MET A 71 7.85 0.44 -0.85
N ASP A 72 8.52 0.41 0.30
CA ASP A 72 9.89 0.89 0.42
C ASP A 72 10.82 0.02 -0.42
N TYR A 73 10.65 -1.30 -0.36
CA TYR A 73 11.41 -2.24 -1.18
C TYR A 73 11.22 -1.99 -2.68
N SER A 74 9.97 -1.79 -3.13
CA SER A 74 9.66 -1.51 -4.54
C SER A 74 10.17 -0.15 -5.04
N ASN A 75 10.41 0.79 -4.13
CA ASN A 75 10.95 2.11 -4.46
C ASN A 75 12.49 2.15 -4.46
N MET A 76 13.16 1.09 -4.01
CA MET A 76 14.63 1.00 -4.04
C MET A 76 15.14 0.73 -5.46
N GLU A 77 16.34 1.23 -5.75
CA GLU A 77 17.10 0.77 -6.91
C GLU A 77 17.51 -0.69 -6.72
N ASP A 78 17.60 -1.47 -7.81
CA ASP A 78 17.86 -2.91 -7.76
C ASP A 78 19.15 -3.27 -7.00
N ALA A 79 20.21 -2.47 -7.13
CA ALA A 79 21.44 -2.65 -6.38
C ALA A 79 21.24 -2.50 -4.85
N GLN A 80 20.45 -1.51 -4.44
CA GLN A 80 20.15 -1.27 -3.02
C GLN A 80 19.27 -2.39 -2.44
N ALA A 81 18.25 -2.81 -3.19
CA ALA A 81 17.39 -3.93 -2.82
C ALA A 81 18.19 -5.24 -2.71
N THR A 82 19.12 -5.47 -3.62
CA THR A 82 20.01 -6.64 -3.59
C THR A 82 20.91 -6.64 -2.35
N GLU A 83 21.58 -5.54 -2.05
CA GLU A 83 22.44 -5.44 -0.85
C GLU A 83 21.64 -5.51 0.46
N LEU A 84 20.40 -5.04 0.46
CA LEU A 84 19.51 -5.16 1.61
C LEU A 84 19.26 -6.63 1.99
N ILE A 85 19.16 -7.52 1.00
CA ILE A 85 18.71 -8.90 1.24
C ILE A 85 19.82 -9.95 1.17
N LYS A 86 20.94 -9.64 0.49
CA LYS A 86 22.00 -10.60 0.18
C LYS A 86 22.68 -11.13 1.45
N GLY A 87 22.67 -12.46 1.60
CA GLY A 87 23.28 -13.16 2.74
C GLY A 87 22.60 -12.89 4.08
N LYS A 88 21.39 -12.32 4.11
CA LYS A 88 20.63 -12.03 5.33
C LYS A 88 19.45 -12.98 5.49
N LEU A 89 19.01 -13.19 6.72
CA LEU A 89 17.77 -13.91 6.99
C LEU A 89 16.58 -12.95 6.81
N VAL A 90 15.76 -13.20 5.79
CA VAL A 90 14.61 -12.36 5.46
C VAL A 90 13.32 -13.09 5.80
N THR A 91 12.41 -12.36 6.46
CA THR A 91 11.04 -12.79 6.71
C THR A 91 10.07 -11.84 6.01
N VAL A 92 9.20 -12.39 5.16
CA VAL A 92 8.16 -11.63 4.45
C VAL A 92 6.81 -11.86 5.13
N VAL A 93 6.13 -10.77 5.51
CA VAL A 93 4.81 -10.84 6.14
C VAL A 93 3.74 -10.48 5.12
N GLY A 94 2.85 -11.44 4.83
CA GLY A 94 1.77 -11.30 3.85
C GLY A 94 1.74 -12.41 2.81
N TYR A 95 0.65 -12.47 2.03
CA TYR A 95 0.44 -13.47 0.96
C TYR A 95 -0.01 -12.87 -0.37
N GLN A 96 -0.24 -11.55 -0.42
CA GLN A 96 -0.59 -10.90 -1.68
C GLN A 96 0.60 -10.89 -2.64
N LYS A 97 0.33 -10.49 -3.89
CA LYS A 97 1.29 -10.54 -5.00
C LYS A 97 2.66 -9.94 -4.65
N SER A 98 2.69 -8.78 -3.98
CA SER A 98 3.94 -8.13 -3.54
C SER A 98 4.78 -9.01 -2.60
N ALA A 99 4.15 -9.70 -1.65
CA ALA A 99 4.85 -10.59 -0.74
C ALA A 99 5.47 -11.79 -1.47
N LEU A 100 4.74 -12.39 -2.42
CA LEU A 100 5.24 -13.50 -3.21
C LEU A 100 6.37 -13.08 -4.15
N ASP A 101 6.21 -11.95 -4.86
CA ASP A 101 7.23 -11.43 -5.77
C ASP A 101 8.53 -11.12 -5.02
N ILE A 102 8.46 -10.49 -3.83
CA ILE A 102 9.62 -10.22 -2.97
C ILE A 102 10.26 -11.52 -2.47
N ALA A 103 9.46 -12.49 -2.02
CA ALA A 103 9.99 -13.77 -1.54
C ALA A 103 10.71 -14.53 -2.66
N THR A 104 10.17 -14.53 -3.88
CA THR A 104 10.81 -15.13 -5.05
C THR A 104 12.10 -14.41 -5.42
N ASP A 105 12.11 -13.07 -5.44
CA ASP A 105 13.32 -12.28 -5.70
C ASP A 105 14.44 -12.60 -4.71
N TYR A 106 14.11 -12.69 -3.42
CA TYR A 106 15.04 -13.10 -2.39
C TYR A 106 15.64 -14.49 -2.63
N VAL A 107 14.81 -15.49 -2.94
CA VAL A 107 15.28 -16.87 -3.15
C VAL A 107 16.16 -16.95 -4.39
N ASN A 108 15.83 -16.22 -5.46
CA ASN A 108 16.63 -16.15 -6.68
C ASN A 108 18.02 -15.55 -6.42
N LYS A 109 18.12 -14.54 -5.56
CA LYS A 109 19.38 -13.86 -5.23
C LYS A 109 20.25 -14.63 -4.22
N ASN A 110 19.65 -15.38 -3.30
CA ASN A 110 20.37 -16.00 -2.18
C ASN A 110 20.53 -17.53 -2.28
N GLY A 111 19.79 -18.16 -3.18
CA GLY A 111 19.79 -19.60 -3.40
C GLY A 111 19.23 -20.40 -2.22
N PRO A 112 19.23 -21.74 -2.31
CA PRO A 112 18.55 -22.62 -1.36
C PRO A 112 19.20 -22.66 0.03
N ARG A 113 20.45 -22.18 0.18
CA ARG A 113 21.15 -22.15 1.47
C ARG A 113 20.62 -21.07 2.42
N HIS A 114 19.91 -20.08 1.91
CA HIS A 114 19.29 -19.03 2.70
C HIS A 114 17.78 -19.05 2.42
N PRO A 115 17.00 -19.84 3.16
CA PRO A 115 15.56 -19.93 2.93
C PRO A 115 14.86 -18.60 3.25
N CYS A 116 13.79 -18.30 2.51
CA CYS A 116 12.90 -17.19 2.81
C CYS A 116 11.80 -17.68 3.76
N THR A 117 11.56 -16.98 4.86
CA THR A 117 10.43 -17.29 5.73
C THR A 117 9.24 -16.41 5.34
N MET A 118 8.07 -17.02 5.08
CA MET A 118 6.84 -16.29 4.85
C MET A 118 5.90 -16.45 6.04
N ILE A 119 5.44 -15.33 6.61
CA ILE A 119 4.38 -15.30 7.63
C ILE A 119 3.08 -14.92 6.94
N ILE A 120 2.16 -15.87 6.88
CA ILE A 120 0.86 -15.70 6.25
C ILE A 120 -0.21 -15.76 7.33
N ARG A 121 -0.99 -14.70 7.47
CA ARG A 121 -2.20 -14.73 8.28
C ARG A 121 -3.33 -15.29 7.44
N THR A 122 -3.90 -16.42 7.83
CA THR A 122 -5.11 -16.96 7.24
C THR A 122 -6.28 -16.01 7.50
N MET A 123 -7.11 -15.81 6.48
CA MET A 123 -8.39 -15.13 6.61
C MET A 123 -9.30 -16.06 7.42
N THR A 124 -9.51 -15.77 8.70
CA THR A 124 -10.60 -16.33 9.51
C THR A 124 -11.85 -15.48 9.34
#